data_AF-A0A258HIZ9-F1
#
_entry.id   AF-A0A258HIZ9-F1
#
_cell.length_a   1.000
_cell.length_b   1.000
_cell.length_c   1.000
_cell.angle_alpha   90.00
_cell.angle_beta   90.00
_cell.angle_gamma   90.00
#
_symmetry.space_group_name_H-M   'P 1'
#
loop_
_entity.id
_entity.type
_entity.pdbx_description
1 polymer ?
#
loop_
_entity_poly.entity_id
_entity_poly.type
_entity_poly.pdbx_seq_one_letter_code
_entity_poly.pdbx_strand_id
1 'polypeptide(L)'
;MATDKKLDNEPSVEIDTTLVRQLADILNDTSLTEIEVERGELRIRVAREITATPVMQYASAPAYAPQAAAAPAAAAAPLSMPSDPATIVARSGEQVKSPMVGTVYLQASPEAPPFAKVGDKVKKGQTLLIVEAMKTMNPIQSPRDGVVQEILVGDAQPVEFGEPLVVLEA
;
A
#
# COMPACT_ATOMS: atom_id res chain seq x y z
N MET A 1 13.78 -67.30 17.85
CA MET A 1 14.30 -66.81 16.55
C MET A 1 14.19 -65.31 16.55
N ALA A 2 15.31 -64.65 16.29
CA ALA A 2 15.54 -63.24 16.54
C ALA A 2 14.71 -62.34 15.62
N THR A 3 14.39 -61.18 16.17
CA THR A 3 13.71 -60.05 15.55
C THR A 3 14.73 -59.28 14.70
N ASP A 4 14.73 -59.44 13.39
CA ASP A 4 15.47 -58.57 12.47
C ASP A 4 14.47 -57.66 11.75
N LYS A 5 14.05 -56.63 12.47
CA LYS A 5 13.37 -55.47 11.89
C LYS A 5 14.46 -54.63 11.24
N LYS A 6 14.57 -54.70 9.90
CA LYS A 6 15.38 -53.75 9.12
C LYS A 6 14.96 -52.34 9.54
N LEU A 7 15.91 -51.60 10.11
CA LEU A 7 15.79 -50.17 10.34
C LEU A 7 15.95 -49.50 8.97
N ASP A 8 14.86 -48.95 8.47
CA ASP A 8 14.80 -48.14 7.27
C ASP A 8 15.60 -46.86 7.55
N ASN A 9 16.68 -46.65 6.81
CA ASN A 9 17.53 -45.47 6.92
C ASN A 9 16.77 -44.27 6.34
N GLU A 10 16.13 -43.47 7.20
CA GLU A 10 15.55 -42.17 6.83
C GLU A 10 16.65 -41.24 6.30
N PRO A 11 16.46 -40.57 5.15
CA PRO A 11 17.43 -39.57 4.69
C PRO A 11 17.40 -38.40 5.67
N SER A 12 18.45 -38.30 6.48
CA SER A 12 18.69 -37.12 7.30
C SER A 12 18.88 -35.94 6.35
N VAL A 13 17.91 -35.03 6.30
CA VAL A 13 18.04 -33.80 5.51
C VAL A 13 19.11 -32.94 6.19
N GLU A 14 20.35 -33.07 5.74
CA GLU A 14 21.46 -32.26 6.24
C GLU A 14 21.24 -30.81 5.83
N ILE A 15 21.04 -29.94 6.83
CA ILE A 15 20.87 -28.50 6.61
C ILE A 15 22.24 -27.91 6.24
N ASP A 16 22.33 -27.34 5.03
CA ASP A 16 23.54 -26.67 4.57
C ASP A 16 23.73 -25.31 5.26
N THR A 17 24.58 -25.31 6.29
CA THR A 17 24.91 -24.10 7.05
C THR A 17 25.66 -23.04 6.23
N THR A 18 26.33 -23.42 5.13
CA THR A 18 26.99 -22.50 4.22
C THR A 18 25.96 -21.69 3.44
N LEU A 19 24.92 -22.37 2.94
CA LEU A 19 23.81 -21.74 2.25
C LEU A 19 23.06 -20.76 3.17
N VAL A 20 22.76 -21.15 4.40
CA VAL A 20 22.12 -20.26 5.40
C VAL A 20 22.94 -18.98 5.62
N ARG A 21 24.27 -19.10 5.70
CA ARG A 21 25.16 -17.95 5.87
C ARG A 21 25.15 -17.03 4.64
N GLN A 22 25.24 -17.60 3.43
CA GLN A 22 25.15 -16.81 2.19
C GLN A 22 23.83 -16.05 2.07
N LEU A 23 22.71 -16.69 2.45
CA LEU A 23 21.40 -16.04 2.46
C LEU A 23 21.34 -14.90 3.49
N ALA A 24 21.97 -15.07 4.66
CA ALA A 24 22.08 -14.00 5.66
C ALA A 24 22.95 -12.83 5.18
N ASP A 25 24.06 -13.10 4.48
CA ASP A 25 24.93 -12.07 3.91
C ASP A 25 24.18 -11.27 2.82
N ILE A 26 23.51 -11.96 1.88
CA ILE A 26 22.68 -11.31 0.87
C ILE A 26 21.56 -10.51 1.53
N LEU A 27 20.92 -11.06 2.55
CA LEU A 27 19.89 -10.34 3.29
C LEU A 27 20.48 -9.07 3.87
N ASN A 28 21.66 -9.08 4.49
CA ASN A 28 22.32 -7.90 5.07
C ASN A 28 22.78 -6.85 4.03
N ASP A 29 23.37 -7.27 2.91
CA ASP A 29 23.81 -6.39 1.82
C ASP A 29 22.65 -5.76 1.04
N THR A 30 21.47 -6.37 1.11
CA THR A 30 20.26 -5.88 0.46
C THR A 30 19.35 -5.18 1.47
N SER A 31 18.43 -4.35 0.98
CA SER A 31 17.34 -3.78 1.80
C SER A 31 16.17 -4.76 1.97
N LEU A 32 16.41 -6.07 1.85
CA LEU A 32 15.39 -7.11 1.97
C LEU A 32 15.15 -7.45 3.45
N THR A 33 13.88 -7.64 3.79
CA THR A 33 13.46 -8.05 5.14
C THR A 33 13.49 -9.56 5.32
N GLU A 34 13.42 -10.32 4.22
CA GLU A 34 13.34 -11.78 4.21
C GLU A 34 13.82 -12.38 2.88
N ILE A 35 14.44 -13.56 2.93
CA ILE A 35 14.79 -14.40 1.78
C ILE A 35 14.36 -15.85 2.07
N GLU A 36 13.66 -16.47 1.13
CA GLU A 36 13.21 -17.86 1.20
C GLU A 36 13.66 -18.65 -0.03
N VAL A 37 14.17 -19.87 0.19
CA VAL A 37 14.62 -20.79 -0.86
C VAL A 37 14.03 -22.18 -0.63
N GLU A 38 13.43 -22.74 -1.68
CA GLU A 38 12.87 -24.10 -1.70
C GLU A 38 13.65 -24.99 -2.68
N ARG A 39 14.02 -26.20 -2.24
CA ARG A 39 14.66 -27.22 -3.07
C ARG A 39 14.12 -28.61 -2.72
N GLY A 40 13.17 -29.08 -3.52
CA GLY A 40 12.47 -30.34 -3.24
C GLY A 40 11.64 -30.22 -1.97
N GLU A 41 11.95 -31.01 -0.94
CA GLU A 41 11.28 -30.99 0.36
C GLU A 41 11.94 -30.03 1.37
N LEU A 42 13.09 -29.43 1.03
CA LEU A 42 13.83 -28.52 1.90
C LEU A 42 13.40 -27.06 1.66
N ARG A 43 12.92 -26.39 2.71
CA ARG A 43 12.60 -24.96 2.72
C ARG A 43 13.45 -24.24 3.75
N ILE A 44 14.19 -23.22 3.31
CA ILE A 44 15.05 -22.38 4.16
C ILE A 44 14.54 -20.95 4.09
N ARG A 45 14.21 -20.36 5.24
CA ARG A 45 13.73 -18.98 5.39
C ARG A 45 14.67 -18.22 6.32
N VAL A 46 15.19 -17.08 5.85
CA VAL A 46 16.04 -16.16 6.61
C VAL A 46 15.35 -14.81 6.67
N ALA A 47 15.05 -14.31 7.87
CA ALA A 47 14.37 -13.04 8.07
C ALA A 47 15.15 -12.18 9.08
N ARG A 48 15.16 -10.86 8.87
CA ARG A 48 15.64 -9.91 9.89
C ARG A 48 14.49 -9.45 10.77
N GLU A 49 14.72 -9.42 12.07
CA GLU A 49 13.78 -8.81 13.01
C GLU A 49 13.90 -7.28 12.89
N ILE A 50 12.85 -6.62 12.40
CA ILE A 50 12.75 -5.16 12.39
C ILE A 50 11.83 -4.78 13.54
N THR A 51 12.41 -4.55 14.72
CA THR A 51 11.68 -4.03 15.87
C THR A 51 11.36 -2.56 15.63
N ALA A 52 10.26 -2.28 14.94
CA ALA A 52 9.68 -0.94 14.91
C ALA A 52 9.03 -0.67 16.27
N THR A 53 9.73 0.04 17.16
CA THR A 53 9.13 0.54 18.41
C THR A 53 8.16 1.67 18.08
N PRO A 54 6.85 1.53 18.31
CA PRO A 54 5.95 2.67 18.21
C PRO A 54 6.24 3.61 19.38
N VAL A 55 6.83 4.78 19.09
CA VAL A 55 6.83 5.91 20.01
C VAL A 55 5.41 6.47 20.10
N MET A 56 4.64 5.94 21.04
CA MET A 56 3.35 6.48 21.44
C MET A 56 3.57 7.83 22.13
N GLN A 57 3.46 8.93 21.38
CA GLN A 57 3.35 10.27 21.94
C GLN A 57 1.95 10.43 22.54
N TYR A 58 1.83 10.20 23.85
CA TYR A 58 0.64 10.57 24.61
C TYR A 58 0.58 12.09 24.72
N ALA A 59 -0.29 12.73 23.93
CA ALA A 59 -0.72 14.09 24.17
C ALA A 59 -1.63 14.10 25.40
N SER A 60 -1.24 14.86 26.42
CA SER A 60 -2.01 15.09 27.64
C SER A 60 -3.35 15.79 27.34
N ALA A 61 -4.46 15.15 27.71
CA ALA A 61 -5.80 15.72 27.61
C ALA A 61 -5.99 16.89 28.60
N PRO A 62 -6.65 17.99 28.20
CA PRO A 62 -6.98 19.08 29.12
C PRO A 62 -8.12 18.67 30.07
N ALA A 63 -8.00 19.08 31.33
CA ALA A 63 -8.98 18.88 32.38
C ALA A 63 -10.26 19.68 32.11
N TYR A 64 -11.41 19.00 32.08
CA TYR A 64 -12.73 19.62 32.04
C TYR A 64 -13.23 19.92 33.46
N ALA A 65 -13.60 21.18 33.71
CA ALA A 65 -14.44 21.58 34.83
C ALA A 65 -15.93 21.33 34.49
N PRO A 66 -16.78 20.98 35.47
CA PRO A 66 -18.18 20.68 35.21
C PRO A 66 -19.01 21.97 35.23
N GLN A 67 -19.84 22.22 34.20
CA GLN A 67 -20.99 23.10 34.41
C GLN A 67 -22.20 22.79 33.51
N ALA A 68 -23.31 22.62 34.23
CA ALA A 68 -24.72 22.85 33.92
C ALA A 68 -25.39 22.15 32.72
N ALA A 69 -26.39 21.34 33.09
CA ALA A 69 -27.42 20.80 32.23
C ALA A 69 -28.42 21.87 31.75
N ALA A 70 -28.89 21.75 30.50
CA ALA A 70 -30.32 21.81 30.18
C ALA A 70 -30.64 21.46 28.70
N ALA A 71 -31.82 20.83 28.58
CA ALA A 71 -32.76 20.75 27.46
C ALA A 71 -32.64 19.57 26.44
N PRO A 72 -33.73 18.82 26.23
CA PRO A 72 -33.75 17.61 25.39
C PRO A 72 -33.95 17.97 23.90
N ALA A 73 -33.08 17.45 23.04
CA ALA A 73 -33.28 17.45 21.60
C ALA A 73 -33.72 16.07 21.11
N ALA A 74 -34.66 16.10 20.17
CA ALA A 74 -35.47 15.01 19.66
C ALA A 74 -34.70 13.90 18.93
N ALA A 75 -35.37 12.76 18.81
CA ALA A 75 -34.92 11.50 18.23
C ALA A 75 -34.23 11.63 16.86
N ALA A 76 -33.13 10.91 16.71
CA ALA A 76 -32.40 10.73 15.47
C ALA A 76 -33.22 9.92 14.45
N ALA A 77 -33.44 10.50 13.27
CA ALA A 77 -33.77 9.75 12.06
C ALA A 77 -32.46 9.33 11.35
N PRO A 78 -32.41 8.14 10.73
CA PRO A 78 -31.20 7.61 10.09
C PRO A 78 -30.81 8.46 8.88
N LEU A 79 -29.51 8.79 8.79
CA LEU A 79 -28.91 9.50 7.67
C LEU A 79 -29.06 8.68 6.38
N SER A 80 -29.86 9.21 5.46
CA SER A 80 -29.91 8.77 4.07
C SER A 80 -28.60 9.09 3.36
N MET A 81 -28.01 8.11 2.68
CA MET A 81 -27.01 8.33 1.63
C MET A 81 -27.62 9.18 0.52
N PRO A 82 -26.94 10.24 0.03
CA PRO A 82 -27.28 10.83 -1.25
C PRO A 82 -26.57 10.07 -2.38
N SER A 83 -27.36 9.31 -3.14
CA SER A 83 -27.12 9.01 -4.55
C SER A 83 -27.87 10.07 -5.38
N ASP A 84 -27.18 11.04 -5.97
CA ASP A 84 -27.46 11.53 -7.34
C ASP A 84 -26.34 12.46 -7.86
N PRO A 85 -25.97 12.42 -9.16
CA PRO A 85 -24.81 13.12 -9.73
C PRO A 85 -25.25 14.35 -10.55
N ALA A 86 -25.30 15.53 -9.95
CA ALA A 86 -25.25 16.80 -10.70
C ALA A 86 -24.99 17.98 -9.76
N THR A 87 -24.09 18.86 -10.20
CA THR A 87 -23.80 20.19 -9.63
C THR A 87 -22.95 20.18 -8.36
N ILE A 88 -21.68 19.80 -8.53
CA ILE A 88 -20.61 20.48 -7.80
C ILE A 88 -20.07 21.54 -8.74
N VAL A 89 -20.38 22.79 -8.41
CA VAL A 89 -19.74 23.99 -8.95
C VAL A 89 -18.23 23.79 -8.90
N ALA A 90 -17.55 24.00 -10.03
CA ALA A 90 -16.10 23.96 -10.15
C ALA A 90 -15.45 24.70 -8.98
N ARG A 91 -14.89 23.95 -8.04
CA ARG A 91 -13.75 24.42 -7.27
C ARG A 91 -12.56 23.68 -7.82
N SER A 92 -11.57 24.43 -8.30
CA SER A 92 -10.22 23.91 -8.51
C SER A 92 -9.82 23.08 -7.29
N GLY A 93 -9.16 21.95 -7.51
CA GLY A 93 -8.65 21.12 -6.41
C GLY A 93 -9.32 19.76 -6.23
N GLU A 94 -9.99 19.19 -7.23
CA GLU A 94 -10.50 17.82 -7.07
C GLU A 94 -9.34 16.83 -7.03
N GLN A 95 -9.19 16.16 -5.89
CA GLN A 95 -8.12 15.19 -5.66
C GLN A 95 -8.55 13.82 -6.17
N VAL A 96 -7.82 13.29 -7.14
CA VAL A 96 -7.83 11.88 -7.47
C VAL A 96 -6.99 11.15 -6.41
N LYS A 97 -7.61 10.21 -5.70
CA LYS A 97 -7.00 9.49 -4.57
C LYS A 97 -6.72 8.04 -4.94
N SER A 98 -5.79 7.41 -4.23
CA SER A 98 -5.51 5.99 -4.40
C SER A 98 -6.67 5.13 -3.89
N PRO A 99 -7.21 4.19 -4.69
CA PRO A 99 -8.22 3.25 -4.24
C PRO A 99 -7.62 2.02 -3.53
N MET A 100 -6.30 1.93 -3.41
CA MET A 100 -5.58 0.78 -2.86
C MET A 100 -4.24 1.16 -2.23
N VAL A 101 -3.65 0.25 -1.47
CA VAL A 101 -2.25 0.36 -1.03
C VAL A 101 -1.35 -0.22 -2.13
N GLY A 102 -0.25 0.45 -2.45
CA GLY A 102 0.66 -0.03 -3.49
C GLY A 102 1.81 0.92 -3.78
N THR A 103 2.46 0.72 -4.94
CA THR A 103 3.56 1.56 -5.42
C THR A 103 3.14 2.31 -6.68
N VAL A 104 3.35 3.62 -6.71
CA VAL A 104 3.02 4.49 -7.85
C VAL A 104 4.07 4.35 -8.95
N TYR A 105 3.61 4.33 -10.20
CA TYR A 105 4.43 4.54 -11.39
C TYR A 105 3.80 5.59 -12.28
N LEU A 106 4.59 6.59 -12.66
CA LEU A 106 4.13 7.70 -13.51
C LEU A 106 4.14 7.34 -15.00
N GLN A 107 4.75 6.20 -15.35
CA GLN A 107 4.98 5.72 -16.72
C GLN A 107 4.81 4.21 -16.79
N ALA A 108 4.50 3.69 -17.98
CA ALA A 108 4.27 2.24 -18.19
C ALA A 108 5.56 1.41 -18.08
N SER A 109 6.71 2.03 -18.36
CA SER A 109 8.05 1.46 -18.30
C SER A 109 9.07 2.60 -18.20
N PRO A 110 10.33 2.32 -17.82
CA PRO A 110 11.35 3.36 -17.64
C PRO A 110 11.66 4.21 -18.89
N GLU A 111 11.36 3.69 -20.08
CA GLU A 111 11.59 4.36 -21.36
C GLU A 111 10.31 4.99 -21.95
N ALA A 112 9.15 4.72 -21.34
CA ALA A 112 7.88 5.26 -21.79
C ALA A 112 7.68 6.70 -21.30
N PRO A 113 6.94 7.55 -22.04
CA PRO A 113 6.54 8.84 -21.52
C PRO A 113 5.60 8.67 -20.30
N PRO A 114 5.56 9.67 -19.40
CA PRO A 114 4.56 9.71 -18.34
C PRO A 114 3.13 9.67 -18.91
N PHE A 115 2.22 9.02 -18.19
CA PHE A 115 0.81 8.95 -18.57
C PHE A 115 0.13 10.34 -18.62
N ALA A 116 0.53 11.22 -17.70
CA ALA A 116 0.10 12.61 -17.67
C ALA A 116 1.18 13.50 -17.05
N LYS A 117 1.19 14.79 -17.42
CA LYS A 117 2.07 15.82 -16.87
C LYS A 117 1.24 17.01 -16.38
N VAL A 118 1.81 17.78 -15.47
CA VAL A 118 1.20 19.05 -15.04
C VAL A 118 0.97 19.96 -16.25
N GLY A 119 -0.25 20.48 -16.37
CA GLY A 119 -0.73 21.28 -17.50
C GLY A 119 -1.43 20.48 -18.61
N ASP A 120 -1.38 19.14 -18.59
CA ASP A 120 -2.04 18.32 -19.61
C ASP A 120 -3.56 18.35 -19.47
N LYS A 121 -4.26 18.45 -20.61
CA LYS A 121 -5.70 18.23 -20.69
C LYS A 121 -5.98 16.73 -20.69
N VAL A 122 -6.84 16.29 -19.79
CA VAL A 122 -7.23 14.89 -19.63
C VAL A 122 -8.73 14.71 -19.85
N LYS A 123 -9.11 13.54 -20.36
CA LYS A 123 -10.51 13.12 -20.49
C LYS A 123 -10.90 12.13 -19.41
N LYS A 124 -12.19 12.04 -19.11
CA LYS A 124 -12.73 10.96 -18.28
C LYS A 124 -12.26 9.60 -18.82
N GLY A 125 -11.74 8.76 -17.93
CA GLY A 125 -11.21 7.44 -18.24
C GLY A 125 -9.76 7.43 -18.73
N GLN A 126 -9.14 8.59 -19.01
CA GLN A 126 -7.73 8.66 -19.36
C GLN A 126 -6.86 8.23 -18.18
N THR A 127 -5.86 7.40 -18.42
CA THR A 127 -4.90 6.97 -17.39
C THR A 127 -4.02 8.14 -16.98
N LEU A 128 -3.90 8.37 -15.68
CA LEU A 128 -3.08 9.43 -15.08
C LEU A 128 -1.76 8.88 -14.54
N LEU A 129 -1.79 7.70 -13.94
CA LEU A 129 -0.66 6.93 -13.42
C LEU A 129 -1.10 5.49 -13.13
N ILE A 130 -0.18 4.63 -12.68
CA ILE A 130 -0.47 3.27 -12.25
C ILE A 130 -0.14 3.10 -10.77
N VAL A 131 -0.93 2.29 -10.06
CA VAL A 131 -0.58 1.75 -8.74
C VAL A 131 -0.38 0.25 -8.85
N GLU A 132 0.84 -0.21 -8.57
CA GLU A 132 1.16 -1.63 -8.47
C GLU A 132 0.72 -2.16 -7.10
N ALA A 133 -0.16 -3.16 -7.11
CA ALA A 133 -0.55 -3.89 -5.92
C ALA A 133 -0.58 -5.38 -6.25
N MET A 134 0.07 -6.20 -5.41
CA MET A 134 0.13 -7.67 -5.59
C MET A 134 0.58 -8.10 -7.00
N LYS A 135 1.67 -7.48 -7.53
CA LYS A 135 2.21 -7.71 -8.88
C LYS A 135 1.25 -7.36 -10.04
N THR A 136 0.18 -6.62 -9.75
CA THR A 136 -0.79 -6.17 -10.76
C THR A 136 -0.69 -4.66 -10.93
N MET A 137 -0.55 -4.22 -12.18
CA MET A 137 -0.47 -2.82 -12.57
C MET A 137 -1.89 -2.25 -12.74
N ASN A 138 -2.39 -1.51 -11.74
CA ASN A 138 -3.75 -0.96 -11.74
C ASN A 138 -3.76 0.49 -12.26
N PRO A 139 -4.32 0.78 -13.45
CA PRO A 139 -4.39 2.15 -13.96
C PRO A 139 -5.34 3.01 -13.13
N ILE A 140 -4.85 4.18 -12.70
CA ILE A 140 -5.66 5.21 -12.07
C ILE A 140 -6.15 6.16 -13.16
N GLN A 141 -7.46 6.20 -13.36
CA GLN A 141 -8.08 6.97 -14.43
C GLN A 141 -8.67 8.28 -13.95
N SER A 142 -8.70 9.28 -14.83
CA SER A 142 -9.39 10.53 -14.55
C SER A 142 -10.89 10.31 -14.39
N PRO A 143 -11.52 10.78 -13.29
CA PRO A 143 -12.96 10.64 -13.08
C PRO A 143 -13.80 11.53 -14.00
N ARG A 144 -13.19 12.56 -14.59
CA ARG A 144 -13.83 13.55 -15.46
C ARG A 144 -12.85 14.19 -16.44
N ASP A 145 -13.37 15.07 -17.28
CA ASP A 145 -12.54 15.95 -18.12
C ASP A 145 -11.95 17.08 -17.26
N GLY A 146 -10.73 17.53 -17.59
CA GLY A 146 -10.06 18.60 -16.86
C GLY A 146 -8.61 18.81 -17.26
N VAL A 147 -7.86 19.54 -16.42
CA VAL A 147 -6.42 19.78 -16.56
C VAL A 147 -5.68 19.26 -15.34
N VAL A 148 -4.56 18.59 -15.52
CA VAL A 148 -3.68 18.17 -14.42
C VAL A 148 -3.04 19.39 -13.79
N GLN A 149 -3.48 19.75 -12.59
CA GLN A 149 -2.97 20.91 -11.86
C GLN A 149 -1.68 20.54 -11.11
N GLU A 150 -1.69 19.42 -10.39
CA GLU A 150 -0.54 18.94 -9.63
C GLU A 150 -0.49 17.41 -9.61
N ILE A 151 0.71 16.85 -9.55
CA ILE A 151 0.96 15.44 -9.25
C ILE A 151 1.65 15.41 -7.89
N LEU A 152 0.99 14.81 -6.90
CA LEU A 152 1.36 14.85 -5.48
C LEU A 152 2.28 13.71 -5.07
N VAL A 153 2.57 12.80 -6.00
CA VAL A 153 3.33 11.58 -5.77
C VAL A 153 4.50 11.45 -6.74
N GLY A 154 5.58 10.83 -6.26
CA GLY A 154 6.75 10.50 -7.06
C GLY A 154 6.64 9.15 -7.77
N ASP A 155 7.53 8.92 -8.73
CA ASP A 155 7.72 7.61 -9.34
C ASP A 155 8.33 6.63 -8.34
N ALA A 156 7.87 5.37 -8.37
CA ALA A 156 8.23 4.31 -7.42
C ALA A 156 7.92 4.63 -5.94
N GLN A 157 7.01 5.57 -5.67
CA GLN A 157 6.63 5.94 -4.30
C GLN A 157 5.55 4.99 -3.74
N PRO A 158 5.68 4.48 -2.49
CA PRO A 158 4.59 3.79 -1.82
C PRO A 158 3.45 4.76 -1.49
N VAL A 159 2.21 4.28 -1.60
CA VAL A 159 0.98 5.03 -1.28
C VAL A 159 -0.02 4.18 -0.53
N GLU A 160 -0.85 4.84 0.28
CA GLU A 160 -1.92 4.21 1.06
C GLU A 160 -3.31 4.42 0.46
N PHE A 161 -4.29 3.67 0.95
CA PHE A 161 -5.69 3.87 0.58
C PHE A 161 -6.16 5.29 0.94
N GLY A 162 -6.77 5.97 -0.03
CA GLY A 162 -7.29 7.32 0.14
C GLY A 162 -6.23 8.42 0.07
N GLU A 163 -4.95 8.08 -0.15
CA GLU A 163 -3.88 9.06 -0.33
C GLU A 163 -4.09 9.88 -1.62
N PRO A 164 -4.01 11.22 -1.56
CA PRO A 164 -4.11 12.07 -2.75
C PRO A 164 -2.96 11.84 -3.73
N LEU A 165 -3.29 11.66 -5.01
CA LEU A 165 -2.31 11.35 -6.06
C LEU A 165 -2.16 12.50 -7.06
N VAL A 166 -3.28 13.02 -7.56
CA VAL A 166 -3.32 14.04 -8.61
C VAL A 166 -4.41 15.05 -8.28
N VAL A 167 -4.15 16.32 -8.53
CA VAL A 167 -5.15 17.39 -8.44
C VAL A 167 -5.59 17.77 -9.84
N LEU A 168 -6.90 17.76 -10.08
CA LEU A 168 -7.49 18.19 -11.34
C LEU A 168 -8.18 19.56 -11.21
N GLU A 169 -7.92 20.41 -12.19
CA GLU A 169 -8.68 21.63 -12.46
C GLU A 169 -9.79 21.33 -13.49
N ALA A 170 -10.89 22.08 -13.41
CA ALA A 170 -12.04 21.95 -14.32
C ALA A 170 -11.83 22.77 -15.60
#